data_AF-A0A6I9WCR0-F1
#
_entry.id   AF-A0A6I9WCR0-F1
#
_cell.length_a   1.000
_cell.length_b   1.000
_cell.length_c   1.000
_cell.angle_alpha   90.00
_cell.angle_beta   90.00
_cell.angle_gamma   90.00
#
_symmetry.space_group_name_H-M   'P 1'
#
loop_
_entity.id
_entity.type
_entity.pdbx_description
1 polymer ?
#
loop_
_entity_poly.entity_id
_entity_poly.type
_entity_poly.pdbx_seq_one_letter_code
_entity_poly.pdbx_strand_id
1 'polypeptide(L)'
;MGDTKPKIVPAHTECATTDNQYAASYLKTGSMRGVMYQMRMLTWASWRLTCQKDANIRNWWLAAEVRDARGFHDLVLKYSTNSAPKEDGSTSDGEKYMYRFMQIKHKTSLQKNATITDYHLVSKHKLHRQSSLFYLFRAYLNLLGNYEKITPEQIVDLMIFTNMNIKPFKFLVPVENDPLFGFKGKGKRYRLDINALRKEPGIMIAMYNINQDEKIIVGFLKKLVFVVCQPSEPELEELIVEDMGQTFNNPEIFYDNLYKNIINWFLVYKDGRAPYLTENHVMEYLKKTQDTLWEAKKSEMLVDPVSKLSEKLISLHLSNVTIL
;
A
#
# COMPACT_ATOMS: atom_id res chain seq x y z
N MET A 1 7.05 -66.40 10.75
CA MET A 1 7.88 -65.84 9.66
C MET A 1 7.03 -64.80 8.97
N GLY A 2 7.21 -63.51 9.26
CA GLY A 2 8.12 -62.62 8.50
C GLY A 2 7.30 -62.07 7.32
N ASP A 3 7.13 -60.77 7.09
CA ASP A 3 8.05 -59.67 7.26
C ASP A 3 7.32 -58.34 7.46
N THR A 4 7.88 -57.55 8.39
CA THR A 4 7.70 -56.11 8.53
C THR A 4 8.34 -55.37 7.35
N LYS A 5 7.58 -54.50 6.68
CA LYS A 5 8.12 -53.41 5.87
C LYS A 5 7.94 -52.06 6.58
N PRO A 6 8.87 -51.11 6.37
CA PRO A 6 9.13 -50.01 7.31
C PRO A 6 8.11 -48.88 7.16
N LYS A 7 7.64 -48.34 8.30
CA LYS A 7 6.98 -47.04 8.33
C LYS A 7 8.01 -45.96 8.02
N ILE A 8 7.84 -45.29 6.88
CA ILE A 8 8.47 -44.01 6.60
C ILE A 8 7.80 -43.00 7.54
N VAL A 9 8.55 -42.55 8.54
CA VAL A 9 8.19 -41.44 9.43
C VAL A 9 8.35 -40.15 8.62
N PRO A 10 7.29 -39.36 8.40
CA PRO A 10 7.46 -38.00 7.91
C PRO A 10 8.16 -37.20 9.01
N ALA A 11 9.25 -36.51 8.63
CA ALA A 11 9.99 -35.63 9.51
C ALA A 11 9.05 -34.63 10.18
N HIS A 12 8.78 -34.86 11.47
CA HIS A 12 8.18 -33.89 12.36
C HIS A 12 9.18 -32.74 12.53
N THR A 13 8.92 -31.61 11.88
CA THR A 13 9.30 -30.33 12.48
C THR A 13 8.25 -30.08 13.54
N GLU A 14 8.57 -30.49 14.78
CA GLU A 14 7.79 -30.20 15.98
C GLU A 14 7.61 -28.68 16.10
N CYS A 15 6.46 -28.17 15.71
CA CYS A 15 5.96 -26.92 16.25
C CYS A 15 5.30 -27.30 17.58
N ALA A 16 5.97 -27.00 18.69
CA ALA A 16 5.51 -27.33 20.03
C ALA A 16 4.07 -26.82 20.23
N THR A 17 3.11 -27.75 20.32
CA THR A 17 1.75 -27.50 20.78
C THR A 17 1.81 -27.34 22.30
N THR A 18 2.00 -26.11 22.77
CA THR A 18 1.83 -25.77 24.19
C THR A 18 0.37 -25.41 24.45
N ASP A 19 -0.15 -25.74 25.65
CA ASP A 19 -1.48 -25.35 26.16
C ASP A 19 -1.74 -23.83 26.24
N ASN A 20 -0.80 -23.01 25.73
CA ASN A 20 -0.83 -21.55 25.74
C ASN A 20 -1.23 -20.93 24.39
N GLN A 21 -1.90 -21.69 23.52
CA GLN A 21 -2.37 -21.21 22.21
C GLN A 21 -3.89 -21.35 22.09
N TYR A 22 -4.54 -20.39 21.43
CA TYR A 22 -5.96 -20.47 21.10
C TYR A 22 -6.19 -20.32 19.60
N ALA A 23 -7.22 -20.99 19.10
CA ALA A 23 -7.67 -20.80 17.72
C ALA A 23 -8.15 -19.35 17.55
N ALA A 24 -7.38 -18.58 16.79
CA ALA A 24 -7.69 -17.19 16.51
C ALA A 24 -8.94 -17.08 15.62
N SER A 25 -9.84 -16.15 15.92
CA SER A 25 -11.10 -15.95 15.20
C SER A 25 -10.98 -14.93 14.05
N TYR A 26 -12.12 -14.71 13.37
CA TYR A 26 -12.31 -13.95 12.12
C TYR A 26 -11.43 -12.70 11.93
N LEU A 27 -11.26 -11.85 12.95
CA LEU A 27 -10.47 -10.62 12.83
C LEU A 27 -8.97 -10.88 12.65
N LYS A 28 -8.44 -11.91 13.31
CA LYS A 28 -7.02 -12.28 13.25
C LYS A 28 -6.64 -13.03 11.97
N THR A 29 -7.63 -13.57 11.25
CA THR A 29 -7.43 -14.50 10.14
C THR A 29 -7.49 -13.88 8.74
N GLY A 30 -7.78 -12.58 8.57
CA GLY A 30 -7.79 -12.03 7.21
C GLY A 30 -8.00 -10.52 7.08
N SER A 31 -9.25 -10.07 7.20
CA SER A 31 -9.66 -8.75 6.72
C SER A 31 -8.97 -7.59 7.44
N MET A 32 -8.76 -7.71 8.75
CA MET A 32 -8.14 -6.64 9.55
C MET A 32 -6.68 -6.38 9.13
N ARG A 33 -5.89 -7.42 8.84
CA ARG A 33 -4.49 -7.26 8.40
C ARG A 33 -4.37 -6.56 7.06
N GLY A 34 -5.28 -6.87 6.13
CA GLY A 34 -5.32 -6.17 4.83
C GLY A 34 -5.57 -4.67 5.00
N VAL A 35 -6.51 -4.32 5.89
CA VAL A 35 -6.82 -2.92 6.22
C VAL A 35 -5.65 -2.23 6.94
N MET A 36 -5.02 -2.87 7.93
CA MET A 36 -3.87 -2.30 8.63
C MET A 36 -2.71 -2.02 7.67
N TYR A 37 -2.42 -2.97 6.77
CA TYR A 37 -1.41 -2.75 5.72
C TYR A 37 -1.76 -1.56 4.81
N GLN A 38 -3.03 -1.42 4.41
CA GLN A 38 -3.49 -0.27 3.64
C GLN A 38 -3.32 1.05 4.40
N MET A 39 -3.60 1.07 5.71
CA MET A 39 -3.42 2.27 6.54
C MET A 39 -1.94 2.66 6.64
N ARG A 40 -1.04 1.69 6.77
CA ARG A 40 0.42 1.94 6.76
C ARG A 40 0.88 2.45 5.40
N MET A 41 0.38 1.88 4.30
CA MET A 41 0.66 2.39 2.95
C MET A 41 0.15 3.81 2.72
N LEU A 42 -1.03 4.16 3.24
CA LEU A 42 -1.56 5.53 3.18
C LEU A 42 -0.72 6.49 4.03
N THR A 43 -0.23 6.04 5.18
CA THR A 43 0.68 6.80 6.06
C THR A 43 2.03 7.04 5.39
N TRP A 44 2.60 6.03 4.73
CA TRP A 44 3.79 6.18 3.91
C TRP A 44 3.56 7.18 2.78
N ALA A 45 2.48 6.99 2.00
CA ALA A 45 2.18 7.85 0.87
C ALA A 45 1.98 9.31 1.29
N SER A 46 1.27 9.56 2.38
CA SER A 46 1.03 10.92 2.89
C SER A 46 2.31 11.58 3.37
N TRP A 47 3.14 10.86 4.15
CA TRP A 47 4.47 11.33 4.57
C TRP A 47 5.35 11.68 3.37
N ARG A 48 5.48 10.76 2.41
CA ARG A 48 6.32 10.98 1.21
C ARG A 48 5.80 12.12 0.34
N LEU A 49 4.48 12.28 0.20
CA LEU A 49 3.90 13.39 -0.54
C LEU A 49 4.10 14.75 0.13
N THR A 50 4.19 14.80 1.46
CA THR A 50 4.54 16.01 2.21
C THR A 50 6.03 16.33 2.10
N CYS A 51 6.90 15.32 2.05
CA CYS A 51 8.36 15.53 2.00
C CYS A 51 8.95 15.65 0.59
N GLN A 52 8.21 15.23 -0.45
CA GLN A 52 8.69 15.23 -1.82
C GLN A 52 8.93 16.66 -2.36
N LYS A 53 9.91 16.77 -3.26
CA LYS A 53 10.31 18.03 -3.91
C LYS A 53 10.10 18.03 -5.43
N ASP A 54 9.36 17.05 -5.95
CA ASP A 54 9.06 16.96 -7.38
C ASP A 54 8.12 18.11 -7.76
N ALA A 55 8.66 19.09 -8.48
CA ALA A 55 7.92 20.25 -8.93
C ALA A 55 6.72 19.90 -9.84
N ASN A 56 6.67 18.68 -10.37
CA ASN A 56 5.57 18.18 -11.19
C ASN A 56 4.39 17.68 -10.35
N ILE A 57 4.56 17.49 -9.04
CA ILE A 57 3.48 17.07 -8.13
C ILE A 57 3.19 18.24 -7.18
N ARG A 58 2.22 19.06 -7.58
CA ARG A 58 1.69 20.17 -6.75
C ARG A 58 0.28 19.86 -6.33
N ASN A 59 -0.15 20.42 -5.20
CA ASN A 59 -1.51 20.34 -4.68
C ASN A 59 -2.07 18.91 -4.81
N TRP A 60 -1.69 18.03 -3.90
CA TRP A 60 -2.08 16.63 -3.99
C TRP A 60 -3.30 16.32 -3.12
N TRP A 61 -4.08 15.35 -3.57
CA TRP A 61 -5.24 14.78 -2.90
C TRP A 61 -5.13 13.26 -2.92
N LEU A 62 -5.16 12.66 -1.74
CA LEU A 62 -5.22 11.21 -1.55
C LEU A 62 -6.66 10.80 -1.23
N ALA A 63 -7.14 9.76 -1.90
CA ALA A 63 -8.38 9.06 -1.56
C ALA A 63 -8.13 7.57 -1.40
N ALA A 64 -9.03 6.90 -0.69
CA ALA A 64 -9.02 5.46 -0.48
C ALA A 64 -10.43 4.91 -0.61
N GLU A 65 -10.55 3.62 -0.94
CA GLU A 65 -11.84 2.92 -1.16
C GLU A 65 -12.77 3.65 -2.16
N VAL A 66 -12.19 4.20 -3.24
CA VAL A 66 -12.93 4.96 -4.25
C VAL A 66 -13.84 4.04 -5.07
N ARG A 67 -15.15 4.11 -4.83
CA ARG A 67 -16.16 3.25 -5.45
C ARG A 67 -16.03 3.17 -6.98
N ASP A 68 -15.89 4.31 -7.64
CA ASP A 68 -15.93 4.41 -9.10
C ASP A 68 -14.57 4.05 -9.76
N ALA A 69 -13.55 3.75 -8.94
CA ALA A 69 -12.23 3.26 -9.36
C ALA A 69 -12.02 1.77 -9.02
N ARG A 70 -13.11 1.00 -8.81
CA ARG A 70 -13.04 -0.40 -8.38
C ARG A 70 -12.08 -1.23 -9.24
N GLY A 71 -11.13 -1.88 -8.57
CA GLY A 71 -10.02 -2.59 -9.19
C GLY A 71 -8.69 -1.87 -9.00
N PHE A 72 -8.70 -0.55 -8.82
CA PHE A 72 -7.55 0.26 -8.40
C PHE A 72 -7.97 1.34 -7.37
N HIS A 73 -8.90 0.95 -6.49
CA HIS A 73 -9.58 1.85 -5.55
C HIS A 73 -8.89 2.00 -4.20
N ASP A 74 -7.88 1.17 -3.91
CA ASP A 74 -7.35 1.03 -2.54
C ASP A 74 -6.60 2.31 -2.15
N LEU A 75 -5.93 2.95 -3.11
CA LEU A 75 -5.36 4.30 -2.98
C LEU A 75 -5.42 5.00 -4.35
N VAL A 76 -5.93 6.23 -4.36
CA VAL A 76 -5.98 7.12 -5.53
C VAL A 76 -5.27 8.41 -5.19
N LEU A 77 -4.23 8.73 -5.94
CA LEU A 77 -3.51 9.99 -5.86
C LEU A 77 -3.90 10.86 -7.04
N LYS A 78 -4.44 12.05 -6.74
CA LYS A 78 -4.73 13.14 -7.68
C LYS A 78 -3.79 14.30 -7.38
N TYR A 79 -3.25 14.94 -8.40
CA TYR A 79 -2.40 16.13 -8.24
C TYR A 79 -2.45 17.03 -9.47
N SER A 80 -2.10 18.30 -9.30
CA SER A 80 -1.95 19.24 -10.41
C SER A 80 -0.49 19.31 -10.89
N THR A 81 -0.32 19.56 -12.19
CA THR A 81 0.98 19.77 -12.84
C THR A 81 1.03 21.19 -13.40
N ASN A 82 1.98 22.03 -12.99
CA ASN A 82 2.40 23.34 -13.55
C ASN A 82 1.41 24.26 -14.33
N SER A 83 0.10 24.10 -14.23
CA SER A 83 -0.89 25.15 -14.47
C SER A 83 -1.10 25.86 -13.13
N ALA A 84 -0.93 27.18 -13.11
CA ALA A 84 -0.99 27.98 -11.89
C ALA A 84 -2.34 27.79 -11.17
N PRO A 85 -2.35 27.47 -9.87
CA PRO A 85 -3.59 27.41 -9.09
C PRO A 85 -4.19 28.81 -8.92
N LYS A 86 -5.51 28.92 -9.02
CA LYS A 86 -6.24 30.08 -8.48
C LYS A 86 -6.44 29.86 -6.98
N GLU A 87 -6.17 30.89 -6.18
CA GLU A 87 -6.23 30.88 -4.70
C GLU A 87 -7.63 30.57 -4.11
N ASP A 88 -8.66 30.46 -4.95
CA ASP A 88 -10.05 30.23 -4.54
C ASP A 88 -10.53 28.77 -4.69
N GLY A 89 -9.65 27.85 -5.13
CA GLY A 89 -10.02 26.45 -5.37
C GLY A 89 -11.01 26.26 -6.52
N SER A 90 -11.25 27.30 -7.33
CA SER A 90 -12.03 27.19 -8.56
C SER A 90 -11.14 26.64 -9.68
N THR A 91 -11.67 25.66 -10.40
CA THR A 91 -11.03 25.09 -11.58
C THR A 91 -11.13 26.12 -12.71
N SER A 92 -9.99 26.64 -13.16
CA SER A 92 -9.94 27.25 -14.48
C SER A 92 -10.11 26.16 -15.53
N ASP A 93 -10.86 26.45 -16.59
CA ASP A 93 -10.91 25.63 -17.80
C ASP A 93 -9.47 25.46 -18.34
N GLY A 94 -8.78 24.40 -17.91
CA GLY A 94 -7.38 24.18 -18.27
C GLY A 94 -6.50 23.48 -17.22
N GLU A 95 -6.93 23.35 -15.95
CA GLU A 95 -6.13 22.61 -14.96
C GLU A 95 -6.17 21.11 -15.24
N LYS A 96 -5.06 20.57 -15.77
CA LYS A 96 -4.93 19.15 -16.07
C LYS A 96 -4.49 18.40 -14.81
N TYR A 97 -5.43 17.79 -14.11
CA TYR A 97 -5.11 16.85 -13.04
C TYR A 97 -4.52 15.56 -13.60
N MET A 98 -3.52 15.04 -12.90
CA MET A 98 -2.91 13.75 -13.14
C MET A 98 -3.25 12.79 -12.00
N TYR A 99 -3.35 11.51 -12.34
CA TYR A 99 -3.83 10.48 -11.44
C TYR A 99 -2.90 9.28 -11.41
N ARG A 100 -2.72 8.71 -10.22
CA ARG A 100 -2.08 7.41 -10.01
C ARG A 100 -3.03 6.57 -9.18
N PHE A 101 -3.34 5.37 -9.67
CA PHE A 101 -4.25 4.46 -9.00
C PHE A 101 -3.50 3.24 -8.51
N MET A 102 -3.89 2.73 -7.35
CA MET A 102 -3.24 1.60 -6.72
C MET A 102 -4.26 0.57 -6.26
N GLN A 103 -3.90 -0.68 -6.53
CA GLN A 103 -4.50 -1.84 -5.90
C GLN A 103 -3.48 -2.48 -4.96
N ILE A 104 -3.83 -2.62 -3.68
CA ILE A 104 -3.01 -3.21 -2.64
C ILE A 104 -3.51 -4.62 -2.34
N LYS A 105 -2.66 -5.62 -2.55
CA LYS A 105 -2.94 -7.04 -2.33
C LYS A 105 -1.82 -7.68 -1.54
N HIS A 106 -1.91 -7.51 -0.22
CA HIS A 106 -1.00 -8.12 0.74
C HIS A 106 -1.51 -9.49 1.19
N LYS A 107 -0.66 -10.52 1.12
CA LYS A 107 -0.95 -11.87 1.61
C LYS A 107 -0.32 -12.11 2.98
N THR A 108 -1.11 -12.64 3.92
CA THR A 108 -0.62 -12.99 5.25
C THR A 108 0.34 -14.19 5.25
N SER A 109 0.14 -15.16 4.36
CA SER A 109 1.02 -16.32 4.20
C SER A 109 1.48 -16.44 2.76
N LEU A 110 2.80 -16.55 2.59
CA LEU A 110 3.45 -16.80 1.32
C LEU A 110 3.79 -18.29 1.13
N GLN A 111 3.36 -19.19 2.01
CA GLN A 111 3.68 -20.63 1.90
C GLN A 111 3.03 -21.29 0.67
N LYS A 112 1.87 -20.80 0.22
CA LYS A 112 1.17 -21.27 -1.00
C LYS A 112 0.82 -20.07 -1.88
N ASN A 113 1.09 -20.17 -3.18
CA ASN A 113 0.88 -19.08 -4.15
C ASN A 113 1.66 -17.80 -3.81
N ALA A 114 2.95 -17.93 -3.49
CA ALA A 114 3.88 -16.82 -3.23
C ALA A 114 4.20 -16.00 -4.48
N THR A 115 3.98 -16.58 -5.66
CA THR A 115 4.42 -16.04 -6.94
C THR A 115 3.23 -15.90 -7.90
N ILE A 116 3.11 -14.75 -8.55
CA ILE A 116 2.20 -14.53 -9.67
C ILE A 116 2.70 -15.35 -10.87
N THR A 117 1.85 -16.27 -11.33
CA THR A 117 2.13 -17.20 -12.45
C THR A 117 1.21 -16.92 -13.64
N ASP A 118 1.41 -17.62 -14.75
CA ASP A 118 0.60 -17.47 -15.98
C ASP A 118 -0.90 -17.63 -15.65
N TYR A 119 -1.23 -18.60 -14.79
CA TYR A 119 -2.58 -18.82 -14.28
C TYR A 119 -3.21 -17.57 -13.65
N HIS A 120 -2.43 -16.80 -12.88
CA HIS A 120 -2.92 -15.58 -12.24
C HIS A 120 -3.18 -14.46 -13.25
N LEU A 121 -2.30 -14.30 -14.25
CA LEU A 121 -2.41 -13.25 -15.27
C LEU A 121 -3.65 -13.39 -16.16
N VAL A 122 -4.17 -14.60 -16.32
CA VAL A 122 -5.34 -14.89 -17.17
C VAL A 122 -6.57 -15.34 -16.38
N SER A 123 -6.48 -15.41 -15.05
CA SER A 123 -7.56 -15.97 -14.24
C SER A 123 -8.83 -15.13 -14.28
N LYS A 124 -9.97 -15.80 -14.33
CA LYS A 124 -11.30 -15.20 -14.06
C LYS A 124 -11.77 -15.46 -12.62
N HIS A 125 -11.08 -16.35 -11.89
CA HIS A 125 -11.48 -16.76 -10.55
C HIS A 125 -11.22 -15.66 -9.52
N LYS A 126 -12.20 -15.34 -8.68
CA LYS A 126 -12.16 -14.18 -7.76
C LYS A 126 -10.90 -14.14 -6.88
N LEU A 127 -10.42 -15.30 -6.43
CA LEU A 127 -9.22 -15.40 -5.58
C LEU A 127 -7.90 -15.12 -6.30
N HIS A 128 -7.84 -15.30 -7.62
CA HIS A 128 -6.60 -15.24 -8.40
C HIS A 128 -6.60 -14.13 -9.44
N ARG A 129 -7.76 -13.57 -9.77
CA ARG A 129 -7.93 -12.54 -10.80
C ARG A 129 -7.41 -11.16 -10.42
N GLN A 130 -6.96 -10.94 -9.19
CA GLN A 130 -6.49 -9.62 -8.74
C GLN A 130 -5.31 -9.13 -9.59
N SER A 131 -4.41 -10.03 -10.01
CA SER A 131 -3.32 -9.74 -10.94
C SER A 131 -3.64 -10.07 -12.40
N SER A 132 -4.91 -10.39 -12.72
CA SER A 132 -5.31 -10.78 -14.08
C SER A 132 -5.41 -9.58 -14.99
N LEU A 133 -4.71 -9.63 -16.12
CA LEU A 133 -4.70 -8.56 -17.11
C LEU A 133 -6.11 -8.26 -17.61
N PHE A 134 -6.96 -9.28 -17.72
CA PHE A 134 -8.35 -9.12 -18.17
C PHE A 134 -9.23 -8.42 -17.15
N TYR A 135 -9.05 -8.76 -15.87
CA TYR A 135 -9.77 -8.10 -14.77
C TYR A 135 -9.35 -6.63 -14.65
N LEU A 136 -8.04 -6.39 -14.68
CA LEU A 136 -7.44 -5.07 -14.58
C LEU A 136 -7.81 -4.19 -15.78
N PHE A 137 -7.86 -4.77 -16.99
CA PHE A 137 -8.30 -4.02 -18.17
C PHE A 137 -9.77 -3.60 -18.07
N ARG A 138 -10.65 -4.49 -17.61
CA ARG A 138 -12.06 -4.13 -17.34
C ARG A 138 -12.18 -3.04 -16.26
N ALA A 139 -11.36 -3.12 -15.21
CA ALA A 139 -11.32 -2.08 -14.18
C ALA A 139 -10.89 -0.73 -14.76
N TYR A 140 -9.89 -0.71 -15.65
CA TYR A 140 -9.47 0.49 -16.36
C TYR A 140 -10.57 1.08 -17.25
N LEU A 141 -11.29 0.25 -18.02
CA LEU A 141 -12.42 0.73 -18.83
C LEU A 141 -13.53 1.34 -17.98
N ASN A 142 -13.86 0.70 -16.85
CA ASN A 142 -14.84 1.23 -15.91
C ASN A 142 -14.38 2.56 -15.30
N LEU A 143 -13.08 2.68 -14.97
CA LEU A 143 -12.50 3.90 -14.44
C LEU A 143 -12.67 5.06 -15.42
N LEU A 144 -12.31 4.86 -16.69
CA LEU A 144 -12.48 5.89 -17.74
C LEU A 144 -13.93 6.31 -17.96
N GLY A 145 -14.88 5.39 -17.78
CA GLY A 145 -16.31 5.69 -17.97
C GLY A 145 -16.97 6.40 -16.79
N ASN A 146 -16.46 6.21 -15.57
CA ASN A 146 -17.22 6.56 -14.35
C ASN A 146 -16.51 7.52 -13.39
N TYR A 147 -15.18 7.52 -13.32
CA TYR A 147 -14.46 8.30 -12.31
C TYR A 147 -14.06 9.67 -12.81
N GLU A 148 -14.63 10.73 -12.20
CA GLU A 148 -14.31 12.16 -12.43
C GLU A 148 -14.18 12.58 -13.92
N LYS A 149 -14.81 11.84 -14.85
CA LYS A 149 -14.70 12.05 -16.31
C LYS A 149 -13.24 12.14 -16.80
N ILE A 150 -12.32 11.39 -16.17
CA ILE A 150 -10.91 11.44 -16.53
C ILE A 150 -10.64 10.85 -17.92
N THR A 151 -9.61 11.35 -18.61
CA THR A 151 -9.13 10.80 -19.88
C THR A 151 -7.93 9.87 -19.68
N PRO A 152 -7.63 8.98 -20.65
CA PRO A 152 -6.43 8.13 -20.59
C PRO A 152 -5.13 8.91 -20.36
N GLU A 153 -5.00 10.13 -20.86
CA GLU A 153 -3.79 10.95 -20.75
C GLU A 153 -3.59 11.52 -19.34
N GLN A 154 -4.63 11.50 -18.51
CA GLN A 154 -4.56 11.94 -17.11
C GLN A 154 -4.10 10.82 -16.18
N ILE A 155 -4.07 9.57 -16.63
CA ILE A 155 -3.63 8.43 -15.80
C ILE A 155 -2.14 8.20 -16.04
N VAL A 156 -1.32 8.41 -15.01
CA VAL A 156 0.12 8.13 -15.08
C VAL A 156 0.39 6.66 -14.88
N ASP A 157 -0.12 6.09 -13.77
CA ASP A 157 0.12 4.69 -13.41
C ASP A 157 -1.13 4.00 -12.86
N LEU A 158 -1.21 2.71 -13.16
CA LEU A 158 -2.13 1.73 -12.58
C LEU A 158 -1.27 0.67 -11.89
N MET A 159 -1.12 0.79 -10.57
CA MET A 159 -0.18 -0.03 -9.80
C MET A 159 -0.86 -1.22 -9.13
N ILE A 160 -0.23 -2.39 -9.21
CA ILE A 160 -0.62 -3.57 -8.43
C ILE A 160 0.47 -3.79 -7.39
N PHE A 161 0.16 -3.41 -6.16
CA PHE A 161 1.01 -3.54 -4.99
C PHE A 161 0.81 -4.88 -4.31
N THR A 162 1.85 -5.69 -4.19
CA THR A 162 1.76 -7.00 -3.53
C THR A 162 3.08 -7.46 -2.93
N ASN A 163 3.00 -8.16 -1.80
CA ASN A 163 4.15 -8.84 -1.20
C ASN A 163 4.48 -10.18 -1.89
N MET A 164 3.68 -10.62 -2.86
CA MET A 164 4.01 -11.75 -3.72
C MET A 164 5.18 -11.42 -4.64
N ASN A 165 5.93 -12.44 -5.07
CA ASN A 165 6.85 -12.34 -6.19
C ASN A 165 6.09 -12.51 -7.53
N ILE A 166 6.76 -12.32 -8.66
CA ILE A 166 6.22 -12.58 -10.00
C ILE A 166 7.17 -13.48 -10.80
N LYS A 167 6.62 -14.39 -11.59
CA LYS A 167 7.41 -15.21 -12.53
C LYS A 167 8.14 -14.26 -13.51
N PRO A 168 9.37 -14.58 -13.93
CA PRO A 168 10.11 -13.78 -14.91
C PRO A 168 9.52 -13.97 -16.31
N PHE A 169 8.37 -13.36 -16.57
CA PHE A 169 7.76 -13.35 -17.90
C PHE A 169 8.64 -12.55 -18.86
N LYS A 170 8.79 -13.03 -20.10
CA LYS A 170 9.64 -12.38 -21.13
C LYS A 170 9.19 -10.96 -21.46
N PHE A 171 7.92 -10.65 -21.24
CA PHE A 171 7.34 -9.34 -21.48
C PHE A 171 7.36 -8.41 -20.26
N LEU A 172 7.98 -8.81 -19.13
CA LEU A 172 8.16 -7.91 -17.99
C LEU A 172 9.56 -7.29 -18.03
N VAL A 173 9.59 -5.96 -17.98
CA VAL A 173 10.82 -5.18 -17.97
C VAL A 173 10.93 -4.50 -16.60
N PRO A 174 12.04 -4.69 -15.87
CA PRO A 174 12.26 -3.99 -14.61
C PRO A 174 12.34 -2.49 -14.87
N VAL A 175 11.77 -1.70 -13.98
CA VAL A 175 11.84 -0.23 -14.03
C VAL A 175 12.35 0.32 -12.71
N GLU A 176 12.82 1.57 -12.75
CA GLU A 176 13.34 2.26 -11.57
C GLU A 176 12.31 2.37 -10.45
N ASN A 177 12.85 2.54 -9.24
CA ASN A 177 12.06 2.75 -8.04
C ASN A 177 11.25 4.04 -8.11
N ASP A 178 10.10 4.02 -7.45
CA ASP A 178 9.25 5.18 -7.35
C ASP A 178 9.72 6.10 -6.23
N PRO A 179 9.84 7.42 -6.45
CA PRO A 179 10.15 8.35 -5.37
C PRO A 179 9.08 8.39 -4.28
N LEU A 180 7.80 8.16 -4.63
CA LEU A 180 6.68 8.23 -3.69
C LEU A 180 6.36 6.87 -3.07
N PHE A 181 6.30 5.83 -3.89
CA PHE A 181 5.84 4.50 -3.46
C PHE A 181 6.96 3.46 -3.36
N GLY A 182 8.23 3.84 -3.53
CA GLY A 182 9.37 2.93 -3.46
C GLY A 182 9.90 2.76 -2.04
N PHE A 183 10.51 1.62 -1.77
CA PHE A 183 11.16 1.31 -0.49
C PHE A 183 12.63 0.98 -0.72
N LYS A 184 13.49 1.39 0.21
CA LYS A 184 14.91 1.04 0.14
C LYS A 184 15.07 -0.48 0.26
N GLY A 185 15.72 -1.10 -0.72
CA GLY A 185 16.00 -2.55 -0.73
C GLY A 185 14.79 -3.48 -0.88
N LYS A 186 13.57 -2.95 -1.04
CA LYS A 186 12.32 -3.71 -1.16
C LYS A 186 11.47 -3.19 -2.31
N GLY A 187 10.56 -4.03 -2.80
CA GLY A 187 9.61 -3.64 -3.82
C GLY A 187 10.20 -3.57 -5.23
N LYS A 188 10.14 -4.68 -5.97
CA LYS A 188 10.53 -4.70 -7.39
C LYS A 188 9.40 -4.15 -8.25
N ARG A 189 9.75 -3.41 -9.29
CA ARG A 189 8.78 -2.80 -10.22
C ARG A 189 8.99 -3.30 -11.63
N TYR A 190 7.89 -3.66 -12.28
CA TYR A 190 7.90 -4.14 -13.66
C TYR A 190 6.82 -3.44 -14.48
N ARG A 191 7.17 -3.04 -15.70
CA ARG A 191 6.23 -2.67 -16.76
C ARG A 191 6.19 -3.74 -17.84
N LEU A 192 5.18 -3.66 -18.70
CA LEU A 192 5.02 -4.56 -19.83
C LEU A 192 5.78 -4.05 -21.05
N ASP A 193 6.65 -4.88 -21.62
CA ASP A 193 7.08 -4.74 -23.01
C ASP A 193 5.93 -5.20 -23.91
N ILE A 194 5.27 -4.24 -24.53
CA ILE A 194 4.10 -4.48 -25.37
C ILE A 194 4.47 -5.25 -26.64
N ASN A 195 5.67 -5.06 -27.18
CA ASN A 195 6.12 -5.77 -28.37
C ASN A 195 6.42 -7.24 -28.03
N ALA A 196 6.98 -7.51 -26.85
CA ALA A 196 7.14 -8.87 -26.36
C ALA A 196 5.77 -9.51 -26.03
N LEU A 197 4.86 -8.77 -25.37
CA LEU A 197 3.54 -9.28 -25.01
C LEU A 197 2.67 -9.60 -26.23
N ARG A 198 2.81 -8.86 -27.33
CA ARG A 198 2.13 -9.16 -28.60
C ARG A 198 2.47 -10.54 -29.17
N LYS A 199 3.61 -11.13 -28.76
CA LYS A 199 4.00 -12.50 -29.13
C LYS A 199 3.29 -13.57 -28.28
N GLU A 200 2.45 -13.17 -27.33
CA GLU A 200 1.58 -14.04 -26.53
C GLU A 200 0.12 -13.94 -27.03
N PRO A 201 -0.24 -14.63 -28.14
CA PRO A 201 -1.49 -14.39 -28.86
C PRO A 201 -2.74 -14.62 -28.00
N GLY A 202 -2.69 -15.58 -27.06
CA GLY A 202 -3.82 -15.88 -26.17
C GLY A 202 -4.21 -14.70 -25.27
N ILE A 203 -3.24 -13.90 -24.81
CA ILE A 203 -3.51 -12.72 -23.97
C ILE A 203 -4.11 -11.61 -24.84
N MET A 204 -3.49 -11.31 -25.98
CA MET A 204 -3.94 -10.21 -26.85
C MET A 204 -5.33 -10.47 -27.41
N ILE A 205 -5.61 -11.67 -27.93
CA ILE A 205 -6.95 -12.03 -28.44
C ILE A 205 -8.01 -11.85 -27.34
N ALA A 206 -7.72 -12.29 -26.11
CA ALA A 206 -8.64 -12.15 -25.00
C ALA A 206 -8.87 -10.67 -24.60
N MET A 207 -7.87 -9.79 -24.74
CA MET A 207 -8.03 -8.36 -24.54
C MET A 207 -8.87 -7.70 -25.64
N TYR A 208 -8.65 -8.05 -26.91
CA TYR A 208 -9.48 -7.56 -28.03
C TYR A 208 -10.95 -7.98 -27.91
N ASN A 209 -11.21 -9.15 -27.33
CA ASN A 209 -12.57 -9.60 -27.00
C ASN A 209 -13.24 -8.78 -25.89
N ILE A 210 -12.47 -8.02 -25.09
CA ILE A 210 -13.01 -7.09 -24.08
C ILE A 210 -13.27 -5.72 -24.70
N ASN A 211 -12.34 -5.21 -25.52
CA ASN A 211 -12.48 -3.96 -26.25
C ASN A 211 -11.62 -4.02 -27.52
N GLN A 212 -12.21 -3.75 -28.68
CA GLN A 212 -11.54 -3.88 -29.97
C GLN A 212 -10.59 -2.71 -30.29
N ASP A 213 -10.63 -1.61 -29.54
CA ASP A 213 -9.76 -0.45 -29.75
C ASP A 213 -8.34 -0.73 -29.24
N GLU A 214 -7.42 -0.92 -30.19
CA GLU A 214 -6.01 -1.15 -29.91
C GLU A 214 -5.36 0.01 -29.15
N LYS A 215 -5.75 1.27 -29.40
CA LYS A 215 -5.18 2.43 -28.69
C LYS A 215 -5.54 2.38 -27.21
N ILE A 216 -6.76 1.95 -26.89
CA ILE A 216 -7.21 1.79 -25.49
C ILE A 216 -6.48 0.63 -24.81
N ILE A 217 -6.32 -0.51 -25.49
CA ILE A 217 -5.55 -1.66 -24.98
C ILE A 217 -4.09 -1.26 -24.70
N VAL A 218 -3.40 -0.71 -25.71
CA VAL A 218 -2.00 -0.28 -25.58
C VAL A 218 -1.87 0.81 -24.54
N GLY A 219 -2.83 1.75 -24.49
CA GLY A 219 -2.88 2.81 -23.49
C GLY A 219 -2.97 2.28 -22.05
N PHE A 220 -3.75 1.22 -21.81
CA PHE A 220 -3.80 0.51 -20.54
C PHE A 220 -2.48 -0.19 -20.23
N LEU A 221 -1.96 -1.00 -21.16
CA LEU A 221 -0.75 -1.80 -20.95
C LEU A 221 0.48 -0.93 -20.63
N LYS A 222 0.58 0.26 -21.23
CA LYS A 222 1.65 1.23 -20.93
C LYS A 222 1.63 1.75 -19.49
N LYS A 223 0.45 1.85 -18.89
CA LYS A 223 0.23 2.41 -17.54
C LYS A 223 0.28 1.37 -16.43
N LEU A 224 0.13 0.09 -16.76
CA LEU A 224 0.12 -0.97 -15.78
C LEU A 224 1.53 -1.20 -15.21
N VAL A 225 1.64 -1.17 -13.88
CA VAL A 225 2.89 -1.41 -13.15
C VAL A 225 2.67 -2.50 -12.11
N PHE A 226 3.44 -3.59 -12.20
CA PHE A 226 3.50 -4.61 -11.16
C PHE A 226 4.53 -4.20 -10.12
N VAL A 227 4.09 -4.00 -8.88
CA VAL A 227 4.93 -3.57 -7.75
C VAL A 227 4.92 -4.70 -6.72
N VAL A 228 5.90 -5.58 -6.84
CA VAL A 228 5.95 -6.92 -6.23
C VAL A 228 7.02 -7.00 -5.16
N CYS A 229 7.04 -8.05 -4.34
CA CYS A 229 7.97 -8.21 -3.21
C CYS A 229 7.96 -6.98 -2.27
N GLN A 230 6.76 -6.43 -2.04
CA GLN A 230 6.55 -5.38 -1.05
C GLN A 230 6.89 -5.85 0.37
N PRO A 231 7.30 -4.93 1.27
CA PRO A 231 7.54 -5.26 2.67
C PRO A 231 6.30 -5.90 3.30
N SER A 232 6.51 -6.71 4.33
CA SER A 232 5.45 -7.14 5.22
C SER A 232 4.93 -5.97 6.06
N GLU A 233 3.81 -6.17 6.77
CA GLU A 233 3.22 -5.14 7.64
C GLU A 233 4.26 -4.55 8.63
N PRO A 234 5.03 -5.35 9.40
CA PRO A 234 6.00 -4.80 10.36
C PRO A 234 7.19 -4.12 9.68
N GLU A 235 7.73 -4.73 8.62
CA GLU A 235 8.83 -4.13 7.84
C GLU A 235 8.42 -2.77 7.24
N LEU A 236 7.15 -2.61 6.84
CA LEU A 236 6.65 -1.34 6.31
C LEU A 236 6.68 -0.24 7.37
N GLU A 237 6.32 -0.56 8.61
CA GLU A 237 6.39 0.39 9.73
C GLU A 237 7.82 0.82 10.02
N GLU A 238 8.75 -0.14 10.12
CA GLU A 238 10.18 0.13 10.34
C GLU A 238 10.73 1.07 9.26
N LEU A 239 10.39 0.83 8.00
CA LEU A 239 10.81 1.67 6.87
C LEU A 239 10.23 3.09 6.92
N ILE A 240 8.98 3.25 7.37
CA ILE A 240 8.38 4.58 7.53
C ILE A 240 9.07 5.34 8.65
N VAL A 241 9.28 4.70 9.80
CA VAL A 241 9.93 5.31 10.97
C VAL A 241 11.39 5.68 10.65
N GLU A 242 12.14 4.81 9.95
CA GLU A 242 13.50 5.11 9.49
C GLU A 242 13.54 6.36 8.59
N ASP A 243 12.60 6.47 7.63
CA ASP A 243 12.53 7.64 6.74
C ASP A 243 12.16 8.92 7.50
N MET A 244 11.22 8.83 8.45
CA MET A 244 10.87 9.95 9.34
C MET A 244 12.02 10.38 10.25
N GLY A 245 12.90 9.44 10.63
CA GLY A 245 14.10 9.70 11.43
C GLY A 245 15.11 10.64 10.76
N GLN A 246 14.99 10.86 9.44
CA GLN A 246 15.77 11.88 8.72
C GLN A 246 15.30 13.30 9.04
N THR A 247 14.09 13.46 9.55
CA THR A 247 13.47 14.76 9.87
C THR A 247 13.30 14.96 11.38
N PHE A 248 12.90 13.91 12.10
CA PHE A 248 12.55 13.98 13.52
C PHE A 248 13.50 13.15 14.39
N ASN A 249 13.86 13.67 15.57
CA ASN A 249 14.69 12.94 16.53
C ASN A 249 13.94 11.80 17.25
N ASN A 250 12.60 11.89 17.35
CA ASN A 250 11.74 10.85 17.94
C ASN A 250 10.67 10.44 16.92
N PRO A 251 11.08 9.80 15.80
CA PRO A 251 10.20 9.56 14.66
C PRO A 251 9.00 8.67 14.99
N GLU A 252 9.11 7.79 15.98
CA GLU A 252 8.04 6.89 16.44
C GLU A 252 6.81 7.68 16.91
N ILE A 253 7.01 8.77 17.65
CA ILE A 253 5.92 9.61 18.15
C ILE A 253 5.15 10.27 17.00
N PHE A 254 5.88 10.75 15.99
CA PHE A 254 5.29 11.36 14.80
C PHE A 254 4.60 10.32 13.92
N TYR A 255 5.19 9.15 13.75
CA TYR A 255 4.59 8.03 13.04
C TYR A 255 3.27 7.61 13.70
N ASP A 256 3.28 7.31 15.00
CA ASP A 256 2.09 6.83 15.73
C ASP A 256 0.94 7.85 15.64
N ASN A 257 1.27 9.14 15.78
CA ASN A 257 0.29 10.21 15.67
C ASN A 257 -0.26 10.33 14.25
N LEU A 258 0.61 10.33 13.23
CA LEU A 258 0.17 10.39 11.84
C LEU A 258 -0.68 9.18 11.49
N TYR A 259 -0.23 7.97 11.80
CA TYR A 259 -0.95 6.71 11.56
C TYR A 259 -2.35 6.74 12.19
N LYS A 260 -2.47 7.18 13.45
CA LYS A 260 -3.76 7.36 14.12
C LYS A 260 -4.66 8.35 13.40
N ASN A 261 -4.14 9.50 12.96
CA ASN A 261 -4.93 10.49 12.25
C ASN A 261 -5.34 10.04 10.85
N ILE A 262 -4.51 9.27 10.16
CA ILE A 262 -4.85 8.62 8.89
C ILE A 262 -6.01 7.64 9.07
N ILE A 263 -6.00 6.83 10.14
CA ILE A 263 -7.14 5.95 10.48
C ILE A 263 -8.40 6.78 10.72
N ASN A 264 -8.30 7.84 11.52
CA ASN A 264 -9.46 8.70 11.79
C ASN A 264 -10.02 9.32 10.51
N TRP A 265 -9.15 9.83 9.63
CA TRP A 265 -9.54 10.36 8.32
C TRP A 265 -10.20 9.29 7.44
N PHE A 266 -9.60 8.09 7.36
CA PHE A 266 -10.11 6.99 6.54
C PHE A 266 -11.52 6.55 6.94
N LEU A 267 -11.87 6.67 8.21
CA LEU A 267 -13.19 6.34 8.74
C LEU A 267 -14.24 7.46 8.53
N VAL A 268 -13.86 8.64 8.04
CA VAL A 268 -14.80 9.72 7.77
C VAL A 268 -15.68 9.37 6.57
N TYR A 269 -16.96 9.16 6.84
CA TYR A 269 -17.98 8.90 5.83
C TYR A 269 -19.28 9.62 6.18
N LYS A 270 -19.71 10.53 5.31
CA LYS A 270 -20.95 11.31 5.50
C LYS A 270 -21.69 11.44 4.18
N ASP A 271 -23.00 11.21 4.20
CA ASP A 271 -23.90 11.38 3.04
C ASP A 271 -23.42 10.67 1.76
N GLY A 272 -22.85 9.47 1.92
CA GLY A 272 -22.36 8.68 0.78
C GLY A 272 -20.98 9.08 0.27
N ARG A 273 -20.26 9.97 0.96
CA ARG A 273 -18.98 10.55 0.52
C ARG A 273 -17.92 10.50 1.61
N ALA A 274 -16.67 10.45 1.17
CA ALA A 274 -15.48 10.56 2.02
C ALA A 274 -14.63 11.75 1.53
N PRO A 275 -13.95 12.49 2.43
CA PRO A 275 -13.09 13.60 2.04
C PRO A 275 -11.76 13.11 1.46
N TYR A 276 -11.16 13.92 0.59
CA TYR A 276 -9.75 13.75 0.24
C TYR A 276 -8.84 14.10 1.42
N LEU A 277 -7.76 13.34 1.62
CA LEU A 277 -6.64 13.74 2.46
C LEU A 277 -5.75 14.69 1.64
N THR A 278 -5.27 15.75 2.26
CA THR A 278 -4.44 16.78 1.61
C THR A 278 -3.23 17.11 2.46
N GLU A 279 -2.29 17.85 1.88
CA GLU A 279 -1.11 18.34 2.58
C GLU A 279 -1.46 19.12 3.85
N ASN A 280 -2.46 20.01 3.80
CA ASN A 280 -2.90 20.78 4.97
C ASN A 280 -3.32 19.90 6.14
N HIS A 281 -4.05 18.80 5.87
CA HIS A 281 -4.44 17.86 6.92
C HIS A 281 -3.21 17.23 7.58
N VAL A 282 -2.26 16.75 6.77
CA VAL A 282 -1.03 16.10 7.27
C VAL A 282 -0.18 17.09 8.07
N MET A 283 0.01 18.29 7.55
CA MET A 283 0.75 19.35 8.23
C MET A 283 0.11 19.73 9.56
N GLU A 284 -1.22 19.77 9.65
CA GLU A 284 -1.93 20.01 10.90
C GLU A 284 -1.68 18.88 11.91
N TYR A 285 -1.69 17.62 11.49
CA TYR A 285 -1.41 16.47 12.36
C TYR A 285 0.02 16.50 12.92
N LEU A 286 1.00 16.75 12.04
CA LEU A 286 2.41 16.87 12.43
C LEU A 286 2.63 18.07 13.36
N LYS A 287 2.03 19.22 13.06
CA LYS A 287 2.10 20.42 13.90
C LYS A 287 1.51 20.18 15.29
N LYS A 288 0.34 19.55 15.39
CA LYS A 288 -0.26 19.22 16.71
C LYS A 288 0.64 18.33 17.54
N THR A 289 1.34 17.38 16.91
CA THR A 289 2.33 16.52 17.59
C THR A 289 3.51 17.32 18.09
N GLN A 290 4.07 18.18 17.25
CA GLN A 290 5.16 19.10 17.59
C GLN A 290 4.77 20.00 18.78
N ASP A 291 3.61 20.64 18.71
CA ASP A 291 3.09 21.54 19.75
C ASP A 291 2.91 20.78 21.08
N THR A 292 2.37 19.56 21.05
CA THR A 292 2.17 18.71 22.24
C THR A 292 3.51 18.35 22.90
N LEU A 293 4.51 17.95 22.10
CA LEU A 293 5.85 17.62 22.61
C LEU A 293 6.55 18.84 23.19
N TRP A 294 6.36 20.01 22.58
CA TRP A 294 6.92 21.27 23.05
C TRP A 294 6.36 21.67 24.42
N GLU A 295 5.04 21.58 24.60
CA GLU A 295 4.40 21.87 25.88
C GLU A 295 4.79 20.86 26.97
N ALA A 296 4.86 19.57 26.63
CA ALA A 296 5.30 18.54 27.57
C ALA A 296 6.76 18.72 28.02
N LYS A 297 7.63 19.23 27.13
CA LYS A 297 9.02 19.57 27.49
C LYS A 297 9.08 20.75 28.46
N LYS A 298 8.17 21.72 28.36
CA LYS A 298 8.11 22.87 29.28
C LYS A 298 7.57 22.50 30.65
N SER A 299 6.72 21.47 30.74
CA SER A 299 5.98 21.17 31.98
C SER A 299 6.75 20.31 32.99
N GLU A 300 8.06 20.05 32.81
CA GLU A 300 8.96 19.29 33.70
C GLU A 300 8.25 18.27 34.62
N MET A 301 7.51 17.31 34.04
CA MET A 301 7.13 15.99 34.58
C MET A 301 5.97 15.42 33.74
N LEU A 302 6.15 14.22 33.19
CA LEU A 302 5.13 13.48 32.43
C LEU A 302 4.61 12.22 33.13
N VAL A 303 5.12 11.90 34.32
CA VAL A 303 4.72 10.70 35.07
C VAL A 303 4.40 11.09 36.50
N ASP A 304 3.20 10.74 36.95
CA ASP A 304 2.87 10.74 38.37
C ASP A 304 3.75 9.68 39.07
N PRO A 305 4.69 10.08 39.95
CA PRO A 305 5.66 9.18 40.55
C PRO A 305 5.03 8.12 41.46
N VAL A 306 3.71 8.21 41.72
CA VAL A 306 2.98 7.38 42.68
C VAL A 306 2.20 6.22 42.03
N SER A 307 2.30 6.01 40.71
CA SER A 307 1.58 4.86 40.10
C SER A 307 2.30 3.52 40.37
N LYS A 308 1.55 2.50 40.80
CA LYS A 308 2.04 1.11 40.92
C LYS A 308 2.67 0.55 39.63
N LEU A 309 2.32 1.14 38.49
CA LEU A 309 2.93 0.82 37.20
C LEU A 309 4.36 1.39 37.09
N SER A 310 4.59 2.61 37.57
CA SER A 310 5.92 3.23 37.64
C SER A 310 6.87 2.37 38.48
N GLU A 311 6.44 1.95 39.68
CA GLU A 311 7.22 1.07 40.55
C GLU A 311 7.58 -0.25 39.87
N LYS A 312 6.64 -0.85 39.15
CA LYS A 312 6.85 -2.13 38.44
C LYS A 312 7.78 -1.99 37.23
N LEU A 313 7.71 -0.88 36.50
CA LEU A 313 8.61 -0.58 35.37
C LEU A 313 10.03 -0.29 35.85
N ILE A 314 10.18 0.44 36.96
CA ILE A 314 11.48 0.69 37.62
C ILE A 314 12.08 -0.62 38.14
N SER A 315 11.27 -1.46 38.79
CA SER A 315 11.66 -2.80 39.25
C SER A 315 12.19 -3.69 38.13
N LEU A 316 11.54 -3.67 36.95
CA LEU A 316 11.97 -4.41 35.76
C LEU A 316 13.25 -3.86 35.12
N HIS A 317 13.44 -2.54 35.16
CA HIS A 317 14.67 -1.92 34.68
C HIS A 317 15.87 -2.29 35.56
N LEU A 318 15.69 -2.28 36.88
CA LEU A 318 16.74 -2.63 37.85
C LEU A 318 17.09 -4.12 37.85
N SER A 319 16.15 -5.01 37.54
CA SER A 319 16.41 -6.46 37.47
C SER A 319 17.16 -6.91 36.21
N ASN A 320 17.16 -6.09 35.15
CA ASN A 320 17.97 -6.34 33.94
C ASN A 320 19.40 -5.77 34.03
N VAL A 321 19.69 -4.94 35.03
CA VAL A 321 21.04 -4.37 35.26
C VAL A 321 21.92 -5.29 36.13
N THR A 322 21.33 -6.30 36.78
CA THR A 322 22.05 -7.27 37.63
C THR A 322 22.55 -8.51 36.88
N ILE A 323 22.54 -8.49 35.54
CA ILE A 323 23.21 -9.51 34.71
C ILE A 323 24.28 -8.81 33.87
N LEU A 324 25.38 -8.43 34.52
CA LEU A 324 26.70 -8.26 33.92
C LEU A 324 27.76 -8.74 34.92
#